data_AF-A0A350CL78-F1
#
_entry.id   AF-A0A350CL78-F1
#
_cell.length_a   1.000
_cell.length_b   1.000
_cell.length_c   1.000
_cell.angle_alpha   90.00
_cell.angle_beta   90.00
_cell.angle_gamma   90.00
#
_symmetry.space_group_name_H-M   'P 1'
#
loop_
_entity.id
_entity.type
_entity.pdbx_description
1 polymer ?
#
loop_
_entity_poly.entity_id
_entity_poly.type
_entity_poly.pdbx_seq_one_letter_code
_entity_poly.pdbx_strand_id
1 'polypeptide(L)'
;MKIAFIGGGNMATALIAGLAKELGTDLQVHVVDPNAEALAKLAAQYGATTAHAIDAAVARCEVVVLAVKPQQMRDVAAALAP
;
A
#
# COMPACT_ATOMS: atom_id res chain seq x y z
N MET A 1 -5.58 7.90 10.24
CA MET A 1 -4.17 7.70 9.86
C MET A 1 -4.11 7.19 8.43
N LYS A 2 -3.28 7.81 7.57
CA LYS A 2 -3.15 7.42 6.15
C LYS A 2 -1.83 6.72 5.87
N ILE A 3 -1.91 5.47 5.40
CA ILE A 3 -0.75 4.61 5.18
C ILE A 3 -0.70 4.19 3.71
N ALA A 4 0.45 4.40 3.06
CA ALA A 4 0.74 3.86 1.74
C ALA A 4 1.43 2.50 1.87
N PHE A 5 0.98 1.49 1.13
CA PHE A 5 1.67 0.22 0.94
C PHE A 5 2.22 0.15 -0.48
N ILE A 6 3.53 -0.01 -0.61
CA ILE A 6 4.16 -0.30 -1.91
C ILE A 6 4.33 -1.81 -2.01
N GLY A 7 3.59 -2.43 -2.91
CA GLY A 7 3.30 -3.86 -2.95
C GLY A 7 1.95 -4.18 -2.32
N GLY A 8 1.12 -4.92 -3.05
CA GLY A 8 -0.23 -5.39 -2.70
C GLY A 8 -0.30 -6.91 -2.53
N GLY A 9 0.83 -7.57 -2.33
CA GLY A 9 0.90 -9.03 -2.16
C GLY A 9 0.39 -9.54 -0.81
N ASN A 10 0.70 -10.80 -0.50
CA ASN A 10 0.23 -11.47 0.72
C ASN A 10 0.62 -10.73 2.00
N MET A 11 1.85 -10.20 2.07
CA MET A 11 2.30 -9.48 3.26
C MET A 11 1.55 -8.17 3.48
N ALA A 12 1.36 -7.37 2.42
CA ALA A 12 0.56 -6.15 2.51
C ALA A 12 -0.86 -6.47 2.94
N THR A 13 -1.47 -7.50 2.35
CA THR A 13 -2.83 -7.95 2.71
C THR A 13 -2.94 -8.34 4.18
N ALA A 14 -1.99 -9.12 4.72
CA ALA A 14 -2.01 -9.53 6.12
C ALA A 14 -1.84 -8.35 7.09
N LEU A 15 -0.95 -7.41 6.77
CA LEU A 15 -0.74 -6.21 7.58
C LEU A 15 -1.96 -5.29 7.56
N ILE A 16 -2.53 -5.04 6.37
CA ILE A 16 -3.77 -4.25 6.21
C ILE A 16 -4.91 -4.91 6.99
N ALA A 17 -5.06 -6.22 6.91
CA ALA A 17 -6.09 -6.96 7.64
C ALA A 17 -5.94 -6.82 9.16
N GLY A 18 -4.71 -6.85 9.68
CA GLY A 18 -4.44 -6.63 11.10
C GLY A 18 -4.75 -5.20 11.54
N LEU A 19 -4.26 -4.21 10.78
CA LEU A 19 -4.49 -2.80 11.07
C LEU A 19 -5.97 -2.43 10.99
N ALA A 20 -6.71 -2.97 10.02
CA ALA A 20 -8.14 -2.72 9.87
C ALA A 20 -8.95 -3.22 11.07
N LYS A 21 -8.49 -4.28 11.77
CA LYS A 21 -9.15 -4.75 13.00
C LYS A 21 -8.94 -3.80 14.17
N GLU A 22 -7.75 -3.23 14.30
CA GLU A 22 -7.39 -2.33 15.41
C GLU A 22 -7.89 -0.90 15.20
N LEU A 23 -7.81 -0.39 13.97
CA LEU A 23 -8.07 1.02 13.65
C LEU A 23 -9.43 1.24 12.96
N GLY A 24 -10.08 0.19 12.44
CA GLY A 24 -11.39 0.30 11.81
C GLY A 24 -11.47 1.40 10.75
N THR A 25 -12.41 2.34 10.93
CA THR A 25 -12.65 3.46 10.01
C THR A 25 -11.56 4.54 10.05
N ASP A 26 -10.70 4.55 11.07
CA ASP A 26 -9.62 5.52 11.19
C ASP A 26 -8.42 5.15 10.29
N LEU A 27 -8.41 3.93 9.74
CA LEU A 27 -7.40 3.49 8.79
C LEU A 27 -7.79 3.90 7.35
N GLN A 28 -6.94 4.70 6.73
CA GLN A 28 -7.00 4.99 5.30
C GLN A 28 -5.80 4.35 4.61
N VAL A 29 -6.05 3.47 3.64
CA VAL A 29 -4.99 2.75 2.93
C VAL A 29 -4.90 3.22 1.48
N HIS A 30 -3.67 3.46 1.03
CA HIS A 30 -3.34 3.57 -0.37
C HIS A 30 -2.41 2.42 -0.77
N VAL A 31 -2.72 1.66 -1.82
CA VAL A 31 -1.90 0.52 -2.26
C VAL A 31 -1.39 0.74 -3.67
N VAL A 32 -0.07 0.63 -3.83
CA VAL A 32 0.60 0.67 -5.13
C VAL A 32 1.08 -0.72 -5.49
N ASP A 33 0.61 -1.30 -6.59
CA ASP A 33 1.08 -2.58 -7.11
C ASP A 33 0.83 -2.68 -8.62
N PRO A 34 1.76 -3.21 -9.43
CA PRO A 34 1.51 -3.43 -10.85
C PRO A 34 0.37 -4.44 -11.12
N ASN A 35 0.08 -5.35 -10.19
CA ASN A 35 -0.94 -6.37 -10.32
C ASN A 35 -2.35 -5.82 -10.05
N ALA A 36 -3.14 -5.66 -11.12
CA ALA A 36 -4.51 -5.18 -11.08
C ALA A 36 -5.44 -6.02 -10.18
N GLU A 37 -5.25 -7.34 -10.14
CA GLU A 37 -6.10 -8.24 -9.34
C GLU A 37 -5.87 -8.02 -7.83
N ALA A 38 -4.61 -7.85 -7.44
CA ALA A 38 -4.24 -7.54 -6.06
C ALA A 38 -4.84 -6.20 -5.62
N LEU A 39 -4.75 -5.18 -6.48
CA LEU A 39 -5.35 -3.87 -6.23
C LEU A 39 -6.88 -3.97 -6.08
N ALA A 40 -7.56 -4.65 -7.01
CA ALA A 40 -9.02 -4.81 -6.98
C ALA A 40 -9.47 -5.52 -5.70
N LYS A 41 -8.76 -6.56 -5.27
CA LYS A 41 -9.04 -7.28 -4.02
C LYS A 41 -8.91 -6.36 -2.81
N LEU A 42 -7.82 -5.59 -2.70
CA LEU A 42 -7.58 -4.71 -1.55
C LEU A 42 -8.57 -3.54 -1.51
N ALA A 43 -8.92 -2.98 -2.67
CA ALA A 43 -9.96 -1.96 -2.78
C ALA A 43 -11.33 -2.51 -2.32
N ALA A 44 -11.72 -3.70 -2.80
CA ALA A 44 -13.00 -4.32 -2.46
C ALA A 44 -13.10 -4.73 -0.98
N GLN A 45 -12.02 -5.26 -0.40
CA GLN A 45 -12.03 -5.79 0.97
C GLN A 45 -11.84 -4.72 2.05
N TYR A 46 -11.03 -3.70 1.76
CA TYR A 46 -10.60 -2.73 2.78
C TYR A 46 -10.90 -1.27 2.41
N GLY A 47 -11.61 -1.02 1.30
CA GLY A 47 -11.87 0.34 0.82
C GLY A 47 -10.60 1.09 0.45
N ALA A 48 -9.52 0.38 0.13
CA ALA A 48 -8.24 0.99 -0.20
C ALA A 48 -8.33 1.79 -1.50
N THR A 49 -7.67 2.95 -1.53
CA THR A 49 -7.35 3.62 -2.80
C THR A 49 -6.16 2.92 -3.44
N THR A 50 -6.08 2.89 -4.77
CA THR A 50 -5.09 2.08 -5.47
C THR A 50 -4.46 2.79 -6.65
N ALA A 51 -3.22 2.42 -6.98
CA ALA A 51 -2.51 2.87 -8.17
C ALA A 51 -1.59 1.76 -8.72
N HIS A 52 -1.38 1.74 -10.04
CA HIS A 52 -0.48 0.77 -10.67
C HIS A 52 1.01 1.12 -10.54
N ALA A 53 1.30 2.39 -10.25
CA ALA A 53 2.63 2.93 -10.06
C ALA A 53 2.59 3.99 -8.96
N ILE A 54 3.76 4.31 -8.39
CA ILE A 54 3.90 5.35 -7.35
C ILE A 54 3.37 6.66 -7.91
N ASP A 55 2.42 7.27 -7.21
CA ASP A 55 1.75 8.49 -7.62
C ASP A 55 1.81 9.57 -6.51
N ALA A 56 1.17 10.70 -6.78
CA ALA A 56 1.13 11.82 -5.84
C ALA A 56 0.34 11.50 -4.56
N ALA A 57 -0.44 10.43 -4.50
CA ALA A 57 -1.18 10.06 -3.29
C ALA A 57 -0.25 9.50 -2.21
N VAL A 58 0.87 8.87 -2.60
CA VAL A 58 1.90 8.38 -1.67
C VAL A 58 2.50 9.52 -0.85
N ALA A 59 2.81 10.65 -1.48
CA ALA A 59 3.35 11.84 -0.80
C ALA A 59 2.37 12.48 0.21
N ARG A 60 1.08 12.12 0.14
CA ARG A 60 0.05 12.59 1.08
C ARG A 60 -0.19 11.61 2.24
N CYS A 61 0.55 10.50 2.31
CA CYS A 61 0.45 9.51 3.36
C CYS A 61 1.44 9.82 4.49
N GLU A 62 1.05 9.51 5.72
CA GLU A 62 1.86 9.75 6.92
C GLU A 62 2.93 8.68 7.11
N VAL A 63 2.64 7.46 6.63
CA VAL A 63 3.53 6.30 6.71
C VAL A 63 3.56 5.61 5.34
N VAL A 64 4.75 5.20 4.91
CA VAL A 64 4.96 4.35 3.74
C VAL A 64 5.51 3.00 4.20
N VAL A 65 4.82 1.92 3.87
CA VAL A 65 5.21 0.54 4.13
C VAL A 65 5.69 -0.09 2.83
N LEU A 66 6.96 -0.51 2.81
CA LEU A 66 7.55 -1.19 1.66
C LEU A 66 7.31 -2.70 1.80
N ALA A 67 6.23 -3.17 1.16
CA ALA A 67 5.81 -4.57 1.14
C ALA A 67 6.15 -5.26 -0.21
N VAL A 68 7.28 -4.87 -0.81
CA VAL A 68 7.84 -5.44 -2.04
C VAL A 68 8.86 -6.54 -1.75
N LYS A 69 9.23 -7.31 -2.77
CA LYS A 69 10.32 -8.29 -2.63
C LYS A 69 11.66 -7.57 -2.41
N PRO A 70 12.62 -8.18 -1.68
CA PRO A 70 13.93 -7.56 -1.43
C PRO A 70 14.66 -7.11 -2.70
N GLN A 71 14.50 -7.84 -3.81
CA GLN A 71 15.12 -7.50 -5.09
C GLN A 71 14.61 -6.16 -5.67
N GLN A 72 13.40 -5.75 -5.32
CA GLN A 72 12.76 -4.52 -5.81
C GLN A 72 12.97 -3.34 -4.85
N MET A 73 13.47 -3.59 -3.64
CA MET A 73 13.56 -2.60 -2.57
C MET A 73 14.35 -1.36 -2.96
N ARG A 74 15.48 -1.56 -3.67
CA ARG A 74 16.37 -0.46 -4.08
C ARG A 74 15.65 0.50 -5.04
N ASP A 75 15.01 -0.04 -6.06
CA ASP A 75 14.37 0.78 -7.11
C ASP A 75 13.17 1.52 -6.54
N VAL A 76 12.39 0.86 -5.68
CA VAL A 76 11.27 1.48 -4.98
C VAL A 76 11.74 2.60 -4.05
N ALA A 77 12.79 2.38 -3.26
CA ALA A 77 13.34 3.40 -2.38
C ALA A 77 13.87 4.61 -3.17
N ALA A 78 14.51 4.37 -4.32
CA ALA A 78 14.97 5.45 -5.20
C ALA A 78 13.80 6.25 -5.79
N ALA A 79 12.70 5.59 -6.18
CA ALA A 79 11.50 6.25 -6.70
C ALA A 79 10.72 7.06 -5.63
N LEU A 80 10.97 6.80 -4.35
CA LEU A 80 10.37 7.51 -3.22
C LEU A 80 11.28 8.59 -2.62
N ALA A 81 12.50 8.75 -3.15
CA ALA A 81 13.42 9.76 -2.68
C ALA A 81 12.81 11.18 -2.86
N PRO A 82 13.04 12.11 -1.91
CA PRO A 82 12.55 13.47 -1.98
C PRO A 82 13.23 14.31 -3.08
#